data_AF-A0A383R576-F1
#
_entry.id   AF-A0A383R576-F1
#
_cell.length_a   1.000
_cell.length_b   1.000
_cell.length_c   1.000
_cell.angle_alpha   90.00
_cell.angle_beta   90.00
_cell.angle_gamma   90.00
#
_symmetry.space_group_name_H-M   'P 1'
#
loop_
_entity.id
_entity.type
_entity.pdbx_description
1 polymer ?
#
loop_
_entity_poly.entity_id
_entity_poly.type
_entity_poly.pdbx_seq_one_letter_code
_entity_poly.pdbx_strand_id
1 'polypeptide(L)'
;MKIIENKAIEKEYDLLLRIFEKYYDSYEEMLNRAKNVEQDTVIWSDSFLEFFPYQNALNQLKKPKIYKTEPESNEGVIVNKLKDGELYYSYDKENKGWGSVFVIKEDGMKLYLRFLNNDNDEIVLEQVYCVVLKETVIEKVLFYLKDVDLDGDEELNEETFLVDEYLYNSNQAVDTIIRNGFYHENKNSIPTTTFRFEYVDEGILIYSKQMKQNQVDVEQLRWKIKKIK
;
A
#
# COMPACT_ATOMS: atom_id res chain seq x y z
N MET A 1 15.19 2.04 -21.76
CA MET A 1 15.43 1.01 -20.73
C MET A 1 16.13 1.69 -19.57
N LYS A 2 15.38 2.08 -18.53
CA LYS A 2 15.94 2.77 -17.36
C LYS A 2 16.74 1.74 -16.55
N ILE A 3 18.04 1.97 -16.38
CA ILE A 3 18.92 1.08 -15.60
C ILE A 3 18.65 1.37 -14.12
N ILE A 4 18.21 0.38 -13.37
CA ILE A 4 18.10 0.48 -11.91
C ILE A 4 19.49 0.18 -11.32
N GLU A 5 20.03 1.10 -10.53
CA GLU A 5 21.37 0.93 -9.94
C GLU A 5 21.40 -0.20 -8.89
N ASN A 6 20.25 -0.51 -8.27
CA ASN A 6 20.10 -1.63 -7.35
C ASN A 6 19.46 -2.86 -8.03
N LYS A 7 20.31 -3.70 -8.64
CA LYS A 7 19.89 -4.96 -9.29
C LYS A 7 19.09 -5.92 -8.40
N ALA A 8 19.12 -5.75 -7.07
CA ALA A 8 18.44 -6.64 -6.14
C ALA A 8 16.91 -6.49 -6.17
N ILE A 9 16.38 -5.35 -6.61
CA ILE A 9 14.93 -5.04 -6.61
C ILE A 9 14.35 -4.86 -8.02
N GLU A 10 15.16 -5.09 -9.06
CA GLU A 10 14.79 -4.87 -10.47
C GLU A 10 13.65 -5.78 -10.92
N LYS A 11 13.66 -7.04 -10.48
CA LYS A 11 12.59 -8.00 -10.83
C LYS A 11 11.24 -7.60 -10.24
N GLU A 12 11.23 -7.13 -9.00
CA GLU A 12 10.04 -6.65 -8.30
C GLU A 12 9.49 -5.38 -8.96
N TYR A 13 10.37 -4.49 -9.39
CA TYR A 13 10.00 -3.28 -10.12
C TYR A 13 9.37 -3.61 -11.48
N ASP A 14 10.02 -4.46 -12.28
CA ASP A 14 9.49 -4.90 -13.58
C ASP A 14 8.15 -5.64 -13.46
N LEU A 15 7.91 -6.33 -12.33
CA LEU A 15 6.62 -6.91 -12.02
C LEU A 15 5.54 -5.83 -11.81
N LEU A 16 5.82 -4.82 -10.98
CA LEU A 16 4.85 -3.75 -10.73
C LEU A 16 4.58 -2.89 -11.96
N LEU A 17 5.59 -2.61 -12.80
CA LEU A 17 5.38 -1.92 -14.06
C LEU A 17 4.40 -2.66 -14.97
N ARG A 18 4.59 -3.98 -15.14
CA ARG A 18 3.67 -4.80 -15.95
C ARG A 18 2.25 -4.82 -15.39
N ILE A 19 2.12 -4.84 -14.06
CA ILE A 19 0.80 -4.75 -13.40
C ILE A 19 0.18 -3.38 -13.64
N PHE A 20 0.96 -2.31 -13.46
CA PHE A 20 0.50 -0.94 -13.66
C PHE A 20 0.01 -0.71 -15.08
N GLU A 21 0.85 -1.03 -16.09
CA GLU A 21 0.50 -0.91 -17.50
C GLU A 21 -0.74 -1.72 -17.87
N LYS A 22 -0.88 -2.94 -17.33
CA LYS A 22 -2.04 -3.80 -17.56
C LYS A 22 -3.35 -3.18 -17.07
N TYR A 23 -3.32 -2.48 -15.94
CA TYR A 23 -4.52 -2.01 -15.25
C TYR A 23 -4.73 -0.49 -15.34
N TYR A 24 -3.86 0.26 -16.02
CA TYR A 24 -3.86 1.72 -16.05
C TYR A 24 -5.24 2.33 -16.35
N ASP A 25 -5.85 1.93 -17.48
CA ASP A 25 -7.16 2.41 -17.94
C ASP A 25 -8.32 1.46 -17.58
N SER A 26 -8.12 0.57 -16.60
CA SER A 26 -9.08 -0.53 -16.32
C SER A 26 -10.19 -0.17 -15.33
N TYR A 27 -10.33 1.09 -14.93
CA TYR A 27 -11.26 1.51 -13.87
C TYR A 27 -12.70 1.01 -14.09
N GLU A 28 -13.26 1.25 -15.27
CA GLU A 28 -14.65 0.85 -15.58
C GLU A 28 -14.84 -0.67 -15.57
N GLU A 29 -13.83 -1.42 -16.03
CA GLU A 29 -13.83 -2.87 -15.96
C GLU A 29 -13.84 -3.35 -14.50
N MET A 30 -12.98 -2.77 -13.66
CA MET A 30 -12.90 -3.10 -12.23
C MET A 30 -14.18 -2.73 -11.49
N LEU A 31 -14.76 -1.57 -11.80
CA LEU A 31 -16.01 -1.11 -11.22
C LEU A 31 -17.17 -2.06 -11.55
N ASN A 32 -17.25 -2.52 -12.81
CA ASN A 32 -18.27 -3.50 -13.20
C ASN A 32 -18.09 -4.84 -12.50
N ARG A 33 -16.85 -5.32 -12.34
CA ARG A 33 -16.56 -6.52 -11.54
C ARG A 33 -17.03 -6.36 -10.09
N ALA A 34 -16.71 -5.23 -9.45
CA ALA A 34 -17.09 -4.95 -8.07
C ALA A 34 -18.62 -4.85 -7.88
N LYS A 35 -19.35 -4.30 -8.86
CA LYS A 35 -20.83 -4.22 -8.83
C LYS A 35 -21.51 -5.60 -8.90
N ASN A 36 -20.87 -6.58 -9.52
CA ASN A 36 -21.41 -7.93 -9.67
C ASN A 36 -21.13 -8.85 -8.47
N VAL A 37 -20.49 -8.34 -7.42
CA VAL A 37 -20.27 -9.09 -6.19
C VAL A 37 -21.56 -9.09 -5.37
N GLU A 38 -22.19 -10.25 -5.27
CA GLU A 38 -23.36 -10.45 -4.40
C GLU A 38 -22.95 -10.43 -2.92
N GLN A 39 -23.78 -9.78 -2.09
CA GLN A 39 -23.68 -9.70 -0.62
C GLN A 39 -22.39 -9.02 -0.12
N ASP A 40 -22.50 -7.73 0.22
CA ASP A 40 -21.41 -6.96 0.82
C ASP A 40 -21.69 -6.58 2.28
N THR A 41 -20.65 -6.68 3.10
CA THR A 41 -20.58 -5.95 4.37
C THR A 41 -19.96 -4.59 4.09
N VAL A 42 -20.62 -3.52 4.50
CA VAL A 42 -20.11 -2.15 4.35
C VAL A 42 -19.51 -1.67 5.67
N ILE A 43 -18.27 -1.18 5.60
CA ILE A 43 -17.57 -0.52 6.71
C ILE A 43 -17.29 0.92 6.30
N TRP A 44 -17.69 1.87 7.14
CA TRP A 44 -17.38 3.29 6.95
C TRP A 44 -16.18 3.68 7.83
N SER A 45 -15.24 4.43 7.25
CA SER A 45 -14.06 4.93 7.96
C SER A 45 -13.66 6.33 7.51
N ASP A 46 -12.79 7.01 8.26
CA ASP A 46 -12.24 8.32 7.90
C ASP A 46 -11.01 8.26 6.98
N SER A 47 -10.55 7.06 6.67
CA SER A 47 -9.46 6.77 5.73
C SER A 47 -9.59 5.33 5.21
N PHE A 48 -8.85 5.00 4.16
CA PHE A 48 -8.82 3.63 3.65
C PHE A 48 -8.35 2.65 4.72
N LEU A 49 -8.98 1.47 4.77
CA LEU A 49 -8.54 0.40 5.66
C LEU A 49 -7.12 -0.05 5.32
N GLU A 50 -6.44 -0.60 6.32
CA GLU A 50 -5.11 -1.16 6.14
C GLU A 50 -5.16 -2.36 5.18
N PHE A 51 -4.33 -2.35 4.14
CA PHE A 51 -4.27 -3.39 3.10
C PHE A 51 -3.51 -4.64 3.58
N PHE A 52 -2.50 -4.45 4.42
CA PHE A 52 -1.67 -5.51 4.97
C PHE A 52 -1.16 -5.10 6.37
N PRO A 53 -0.79 -6.06 7.23
CA PRO A 53 -0.39 -5.75 8.60
C PRO A 53 0.69 -4.67 8.68
N TYR A 54 0.48 -3.70 9.56
CA TYR A 54 1.42 -2.63 9.91
C TYR A 54 1.68 -1.58 8.84
N GLN A 55 1.04 -1.61 7.66
CA GLN A 55 1.15 -0.58 6.63
C GLN A 55 1.07 0.84 7.20
N ASN A 56 0.09 1.11 8.08
CA ASN A 56 -0.07 2.44 8.66
C ASN A 56 1.13 2.82 9.53
N ALA A 57 1.62 1.91 10.37
CA ALA A 57 2.77 2.16 11.21
C ALA A 57 4.06 2.38 10.38
N LEU A 58 4.28 1.56 9.35
CA LEU A 58 5.43 1.65 8.46
C LEU A 58 5.44 2.97 7.67
N ASN A 59 4.27 3.46 7.28
CA ASN A 59 4.10 4.70 6.52
C ASN A 59 3.78 5.93 7.40
N GLN A 60 3.84 5.78 8.74
CA GLN A 60 3.55 6.85 9.72
C GLN A 60 2.14 7.45 9.58
N LEU A 61 1.19 6.65 9.11
CA LEU A 61 -0.22 7.00 8.98
C LEU A 61 -0.97 6.71 10.27
N LYS A 62 -2.02 7.49 10.54
CA LYS A 62 -2.92 7.23 11.66
C LYS A 62 -3.76 5.99 11.36
N LYS A 63 -4.10 5.24 12.40
CA LYS A 63 -5.05 4.14 12.29
C LYS A 63 -6.43 4.69 11.88
N PRO A 64 -7.12 4.08 10.90
CA PRO A 64 -8.47 4.49 10.52
C PRO A 64 -9.44 4.42 11.69
N LYS A 65 -10.28 5.44 11.82
CA LYS A 65 -11.43 5.45 12.72
C LYS A 65 -12.59 4.78 11.99
N ILE A 66 -13.11 3.71 12.59
CA ILE A 66 -14.28 2.99 12.08
C ILE A 66 -15.55 3.58 12.69
N TYR A 67 -16.52 3.93 11.84
CA TYR A 67 -17.83 4.37 12.29
C TYR A 67 -18.74 3.18 12.56
N LYS A 68 -19.53 3.27 13.64
CA LYS A 68 -20.48 2.20 14.03
C LYS A 68 -21.69 2.12 13.10
N THR A 69 -22.03 3.23 12.47
CA THR A 69 -23.15 3.39 11.55
C THR A 69 -22.71 4.28 10.40
N GLU A 70 -23.45 4.29 9.30
CA GLU A 70 -23.22 5.22 8.21
C GLU A 70 -23.22 6.67 8.71
N PRO A 71 -22.16 7.46 8.45
CA PRO A 71 -22.15 8.89 8.74
C PRO A 71 -23.16 9.64 7.87
N GLU A 72 -23.81 10.66 8.44
CA GLU A 72 -24.74 11.55 7.72
C GLU A 72 -24.01 12.40 6.67
N SER A 73 -22.78 12.83 6.96
CA SER A 73 -21.91 13.53 6.01
C SER A 73 -21.21 12.55 5.07
N ASN A 74 -20.94 12.99 3.85
CA ASN A 74 -20.08 12.28 2.91
C ASN A 74 -18.61 12.71 3.01
N GLU A 75 -18.34 13.92 3.51
CA GLU A 75 -17.01 14.51 3.56
C GLU A 75 -16.05 13.66 4.41
N GLY A 76 -14.91 13.30 3.82
CA GLY A 76 -13.87 12.51 4.50
C GLY A 76 -14.32 11.11 4.92
N VAL A 77 -15.37 10.56 4.29
CA VAL A 77 -15.85 9.20 4.56
C VAL A 77 -15.43 8.27 3.44
N ILE A 78 -14.73 7.20 3.81
CA ILE A 78 -14.41 6.09 2.92
C ILE A 78 -15.42 4.97 3.13
N VAL A 79 -16.00 4.50 2.03
CA VAL A 79 -16.87 3.32 1.98
C VAL A 79 -16.04 2.11 1.61
N ASN A 80 -15.95 1.14 2.51
CA ASN A 80 -15.20 -0.09 2.31
C ASN A 80 -16.19 -1.25 2.18
N LYS A 81 -16.12 -1.98 1.07
CA LYS A 81 -16.97 -3.14 0.79
C LYS A 81 -16.18 -4.42 0.96
N LEU A 82 -16.71 -5.29 1.80
CA LEU A 82 -16.12 -6.56 2.16
C LEU A 82 -17.01 -7.71 1.74
N LYS A 83 -16.38 -8.80 1.27
CA LYS A 83 -17.02 -10.09 1.04
C LYS A 83 -16.27 -11.14 1.88
N ASP A 84 -17.03 -11.93 2.65
CA ASP A 84 -16.47 -12.93 3.56
C ASP A 84 -15.42 -12.36 4.54
N GLY A 85 -15.62 -11.11 4.98
CA GLY A 85 -14.70 -10.41 5.87
C GLY A 85 -13.45 -9.85 5.19
N GLU A 86 -13.33 -9.93 3.86
CA GLU A 86 -12.19 -9.40 3.11
C GLU A 86 -12.59 -8.23 2.21
N LEU A 87 -11.78 -7.17 2.24
CA LEU A 87 -11.92 -6.00 1.36
C LEU A 87 -11.78 -6.41 -0.10
N TYR A 88 -12.75 -5.99 -0.94
CA TYR A 88 -12.68 -6.17 -2.39
C TYR A 88 -12.80 -4.84 -3.16
N TYR A 89 -13.45 -3.84 -2.57
CA TYR A 89 -13.60 -2.51 -3.17
C TYR A 89 -13.74 -1.45 -2.08
N SER A 90 -13.09 -0.31 -2.26
CA SER A 90 -13.23 0.86 -1.39
C SER A 90 -13.28 2.12 -2.21
N TYR A 91 -13.98 3.16 -1.76
CA TYR A 91 -14.01 4.44 -2.45
C TYR A 91 -14.33 5.60 -1.50
N ASP A 92 -13.90 6.79 -1.88
CA ASP A 92 -14.32 8.04 -1.24
C ASP A 92 -15.81 8.31 -1.51
N LYS A 93 -16.59 8.48 -0.44
CA LYS A 93 -18.06 8.59 -0.48
C LYS A 93 -18.53 9.84 -1.21
N GLU A 94 -17.76 10.92 -1.15
CA GLU A 94 -18.08 12.19 -1.79
C GLU A 94 -17.80 12.11 -3.29
N ASN A 95 -16.63 11.61 -3.68
CA ASN A 95 -16.27 11.43 -5.08
C ASN A 95 -15.33 10.23 -5.29
N LYS A 96 -15.81 9.23 -6.02
CA LYS A 96 -15.04 8.02 -6.35
C LYS A 96 -13.72 8.31 -7.09
N GLY A 97 -13.66 9.42 -7.84
CA GLY A 97 -12.45 9.88 -8.52
C GLY A 97 -11.38 10.45 -7.60
N TRP A 98 -11.69 10.79 -6.34
CA TRP A 98 -10.67 11.18 -5.35
C TRP A 98 -9.94 9.97 -4.75
N GLY A 99 -10.45 8.77 -5.01
CA GLY A 99 -9.82 7.54 -4.60
C GLY A 99 -10.80 6.39 -4.67
N SER A 100 -10.50 5.44 -5.55
CA SER A 100 -11.15 4.13 -5.59
C SER A 100 -10.10 3.05 -5.55
N VAL A 101 -10.24 2.09 -4.64
CA VAL A 101 -9.32 0.97 -4.46
C VAL A 101 -10.02 -0.32 -4.80
N PHE A 102 -9.48 -1.09 -5.74
CA PHE A 102 -9.93 -2.44 -6.08
C PHE A 102 -8.92 -3.48 -5.61
N VAL A 103 -9.42 -4.60 -5.09
CA VAL A 103 -8.57 -5.68 -4.60
C VAL A 103 -8.74 -6.91 -5.47
N ILE A 104 -7.65 -7.39 -6.03
CA ILE A 104 -7.60 -8.61 -6.86
C ILE A 104 -6.77 -9.65 -6.12
N LYS A 105 -7.29 -10.88 -6.05
CA LYS A 105 -6.53 -12.04 -5.57
C LYS A 105 -6.08 -12.86 -6.76
N GLU A 106 -4.79 -13.10 -6.85
CA GLU A 106 -4.16 -14.02 -7.80
C GLU A 106 -3.41 -15.10 -7.01
N ASP A 107 -3.01 -16.20 -7.67
CA ASP A 107 -2.27 -17.26 -6.99
C ASP A 107 -0.94 -16.73 -6.45
N GLY A 108 -0.79 -16.75 -5.12
CA GLY A 108 0.40 -16.25 -4.42
C GLY A 108 0.51 -14.72 -4.35
N MET A 109 -0.49 -13.96 -4.78
CA MET A 109 -0.44 -12.49 -4.76
C MET A 109 -1.81 -11.86 -4.43
N LYS A 110 -1.77 -10.72 -3.75
CA LYS A 110 -2.94 -9.84 -3.57
C LYS A 110 -2.60 -8.43 -4.03
N LEU A 111 -3.34 -7.94 -5.00
CA LEU A 111 -3.15 -6.62 -5.60
C LEU A 111 -4.16 -5.64 -5.02
N TYR A 112 -3.71 -4.42 -4.73
CA TYR A 112 -4.54 -3.28 -4.39
C TYR A 112 -4.26 -2.19 -5.41
N LEU A 113 -5.27 -1.86 -6.21
CA LEU A 113 -5.18 -0.94 -7.32
C LEU A 113 -5.94 0.34 -6.95
N ARG A 114 -5.23 1.45 -6.76
CA ARG A 114 -5.83 2.75 -6.41
C ARG A 114 -5.90 3.66 -7.63
N PHE A 115 -7.12 4.06 -7.95
CA PHE A 115 -7.45 4.92 -9.08
C PHE A 115 -7.88 6.31 -8.60
N LEU A 116 -7.50 7.34 -9.35
CA LEU A 116 -7.84 8.75 -9.11
C LEU A 116 -8.11 9.47 -10.43
N ASN A 117 -8.79 10.60 -10.36
CA ASN A 117 -8.89 11.55 -11.46
C ASN A 117 -7.49 12.09 -11.79
N ASN A 118 -7.16 12.08 -13.07
CA ASN A 118 -6.08 12.87 -13.63
C ASN A 118 -6.56 14.30 -13.98
N ASP A 119 -5.67 15.12 -14.55
CA ASP A 119 -5.97 16.51 -14.94
C ASP A 119 -7.03 16.64 -16.05
N ASN A 120 -7.31 15.55 -16.78
CA ASN A 120 -8.36 15.47 -17.78
C ASN A 120 -9.69 14.92 -17.22
N ASP A 121 -9.83 14.83 -15.89
CA ASP A 121 -10.98 14.25 -15.18
C ASP A 121 -11.24 12.76 -15.50
N GLU A 122 -10.25 12.05 -16.04
CA GLU A 122 -10.34 10.61 -16.27
C GLU A 122 -9.83 9.84 -15.05
N ILE A 123 -10.55 8.78 -14.65
CA ILE A 123 -10.14 7.95 -13.52
C ILE A 123 -9.14 6.88 -14.00
N VAL A 124 -7.87 7.06 -13.66
CA VAL A 124 -6.74 6.19 -14.05
C VAL A 124 -6.03 5.62 -12.83
N LEU A 125 -5.27 4.55 -13.02
CA LEU A 125 -4.47 3.95 -11.96
C LEU A 125 -3.29 4.85 -11.60
N GLU A 126 -3.14 5.16 -10.32
CA GLU A 126 -2.00 5.94 -9.81
C GLU A 126 -1.11 5.08 -8.90
N GLN A 127 -1.71 4.16 -8.12
CA GLN A 127 -0.98 3.40 -7.11
C GLN A 127 -1.29 1.91 -7.15
N VAL A 128 -0.26 1.11 -6.93
CA VAL A 128 -0.33 -0.35 -6.83
C VAL A 128 0.37 -0.80 -5.57
N TYR A 129 -0.32 -1.56 -4.73
CA TYR A 129 0.33 -2.47 -3.80
C TYR A 129 0.21 -3.90 -4.30
N CYS A 130 1.29 -4.67 -4.25
CA CYS A 130 1.30 -6.11 -4.48
C CYS A 130 1.84 -6.82 -3.23
N VAL A 131 0.97 -7.56 -2.55
CA VAL A 131 1.34 -8.41 -1.42
C VAL A 131 1.66 -9.79 -1.97
N VAL A 132 2.93 -10.17 -1.94
CA VAL A 132 3.40 -11.48 -2.41
C VAL A 132 3.43 -12.43 -1.21
N LEU A 133 2.77 -13.57 -1.38
CA LEU A 133 2.60 -14.58 -0.34
C LEU A 133 3.50 -15.78 -0.61
N LYS A 134 4.12 -16.29 0.45
CA LYS A 134 4.76 -17.60 0.46
C LYS A 134 3.99 -18.49 1.43
N GLU A 135 3.32 -19.50 0.87
CA GLU A 135 2.36 -20.33 1.59
C GLU A 135 1.24 -19.48 2.19
N THR A 136 1.28 -19.23 3.51
CA THR A 136 0.25 -18.48 4.24
C THR A 136 0.75 -17.15 4.81
N VAL A 137 2.04 -16.85 4.64
CA VAL A 137 2.67 -15.64 5.18
C VAL A 137 3.08 -14.67 4.08
N ILE A 138 3.17 -13.39 4.42
CA ILE A 138 3.66 -12.36 3.50
C ILE A 138 5.16 -12.54 3.35
N GLU A 139 5.65 -12.74 2.12
CA GLU A 139 7.08 -12.75 1.84
C GLU A 139 7.58 -11.32 1.63
N LYS A 140 6.86 -10.56 0.80
CA LYS A 140 7.18 -9.16 0.50
C LYS A 140 5.92 -8.38 0.16
N VAL A 141 5.99 -7.07 0.38
CA VAL A 141 5.02 -6.11 -0.15
C VAL A 141 5.74 -5.15 -1.08
N LEU A 142 5.22 -5.04 -2.30
CA LEU A 142 5.70 -4.12 -3.30
C LEU A 142 4.73 -2.94 -3.36
N PHE A 143 5.26 -1.73 -3.49
CA PHE A 143 4.49 -0.52 -3.71
C PHE A 143 5.03 0.21 -4.92
N TYR A 144 4.12 0.70 -5.75
CA TYR A 144 4.41 1.57 -6.87
C TYR A 144 3.40 2.70 -6.90
N LEU A 145 3.89 3.91 -7.08
CA LEU A 145 3.09 5.10 -7.36
C LEU A 145 3.72 5.80 -8.56
N LYS A 146 2.88 6.14 -9.51
CA LYS A 146 3.26 6.96 -10.65
C LYS A 146 2.26 8.11 -10.74
N ASP A 147 2.75 9.30 -10.46
CA ASP A 147 2.04 10.53 -10.74
C ASP A 147 2.41 10.95 -12.16
N VAL A 148 1.41 11.01 -13.04
CA VAL A 148 1.62 11.29 -14.47
C VAL A 148 1.12 12.68 -14.77
N ASP A 149 2.03 13.59 -15.09
CA ASP A 149 1.68 14.88 -15.65
C ASP A 149 1.24 14.68 -17.10
N LEU A 150 -0.02 15.03 -17.38
CA LEU A 150 -0.62 14.89 -18.71
C LEU A 150 -0.48 16.14 -19.58
N ASP A 151 0.09 17.23 -19.03
CA ASP A 151 0.40 18.44 -19.79
C ASP A 151 1.64 18.29 -20.69
N GLY A 152 2.23 17.08 -20.72
CA GLY A 152 3.22 16.66 -21.71
C GLY A 152 4.66 16.92 -21.30
N ASP A 153 4.91 17.35 -20.07
CA ASP A 153 6.25 17.43 -19.49
C ASP A 153 6.60 16.12 -18.78
N GLU A 154 7.20 15.19 -19.52
CA GLU A 154 7.62 13.91 -18.95
C GLU A 154 8.63 14.05 -17.79
N GLU A 155 9.28 15.21 -17.62
CA GLU A 155 10.19 15.50 -16.50
C GLU A 155 9.45 15.75 -15.19
N LEU A 156 8.15 16.04 -15.23
CA LEU A 156 7.29 16.22 -14.05
C LEU A 156 6.65 14.92 -13.56
N ASN A 157 6.79 13.82 -14.29
CA ASN A 157 6.33 12.51 -13.84
C ASN A 157 7.13 12.04 -12.63
N GLU A 158 6.46 11.84 -11.50
CA GLU A 158 7.09 11.33 -10.29
C GLU A 158 6.77 9.84 -10.09
N GLU A 159 7.82 9.07 -9.83
CA GLU A 159 7.75 7.63 -9.68
C GLU A 159 8.33 7.21 -8.33
N THR A 160 7.53 6.52 -7.54
CA THR A 160 7.96 5.95 -6.26
C THR A 160 7.81 4.44 -6.31
N PHE A 161 8.84 3.73 -5.88
CA PHE A 161 8.82 2.27 -5.78
C PHE A 161 9.42 1.84 -4.45
N LEU A 162 8.73 0.95 -3.72
CA LEU A 162 9.21 0.40 -2.46
C LEU A 162 9.03 -1.12 -2.43
N VAL A 163 9.97 -1.79 -1.76
CA VAL A 163 9.92 -3.21 -1.43
C VAL A 163 10.10 -3.37 0.06
N ASP A 164 9.11 -3.95 0.73
CA ASP A 164 9.15 -4.36 2.12
C ASP A 164 9.30 -5.88 2.19
N GLU A 165 10.46 -6.38 2.61
CA GLU A 165 10.72 -7.81 2.82
C GLU A 165 10.40 -8.21 4.26
N TYR A 166 9.61 -9.27 4.44
CA TYR A 166 9.13 -9.71 5.75
C TYR A 166 9.92 -10.91 6.25
N LEU A 167 10.50 -10.78 7.44
CA LEU A 167 11.21 -11.83 8.16
C LEU A 167 10.45 -12.19 9.43
N TYR A 168 10.42 -13.48 9.73
CA TYR A 168 9.63 -14.02 10.84
C TYR A 168 10.53 -14.72 11.85
N ASN A 169 10.15 -14.65 13.13
CA ASN A 169 10.81 -15.41 14.19
C ASN A 169 10.31 -16.86 14.23
N SER A 170 10.83 -17.65 15.19
CA SER A 170 10.47 -19.06 15.38
C SER A 170 8.98 -19.30 15.67
N ASN A 171 8.23 -18.27 16.10
CA ASN A 171 6.80 -18.35 16.38
C ASN A 171 5.95 -17.90 15.18
N GLN A 172 6.55 -17.74 13.99
CA GLN A 172 5.91 -17.23 12.78
C GLN A 172 5.31 -15.82 12.94
N ALA A 173 5.76 -15.05 13.94
CA ALA A 173 5.40 -13.65 14.07
C ALA A 173 6.43 -12.78 13.32
N VAL A 174 5.97 -11.68 12.73
CA VAL A 174 6.86 -10.72 12.02
C VAL A 174 7.91 -10.23 13.00
N ASP A 175 9.17 -10.47 12.69
CA ASP A 175 10.31 -10.07 13.51
C ASP A 175 10.95 -8.80 12.97
N THR A 176 11.16 -8.78 11.66
CA THR A 176 11.87 -7.71 10.96
C THR A 176 11.21 -7.44 9.62
N ILE A 177 11.14 -6.16 9.22
CA ILE A 177 10.81 -5.75 7.85
C ILE A 177 11.96 -4.91 7.31
N ILE A 178 12.42 -5.21 6.10
CA ILE A 178 13.49 -4.44 5.43
C ILE A 178 12.89 -3.72 4.24
N ARG A 179 12.95 -2.39 4.26
CA ARG A 179 12.47 -1.50 3.21
C ARG A 179 13.61 -1.01 2.33
N ASN A 180 13.47 -1.22 1.02
CA ASN A 180 14.32 -0.66 -0.03
C ASN A 180 13.43 0.01 -1.10
N GLY A 181 14.03 0.80 -1.99
CA GLY A 181 13.28 1.46 -3.06
C GLY A 181 13.91 2.75 -3.55
N PHE A 182 13.08 3.58 -4.18
CA PHE A 182 13.42 4.93 -4.64
C PHE A 182 12.19 5.84 -4.62
N TYR A 183 12.41 7.16 -4.69
CA TYR A 183 11.36 8.17 -4.71
C TYR A 183 11.58 9.16 -5.86
N HIS A 184 10.50 9.66 -6.47
CA HIS A 184 10.45 10.53 -7.67
C HIS A 184 11.06 9.90 -8.94
N GLU A 185 12.23 9.30 -8.87
CA GLU A 185 12.89 8.64 -10.00
C GLU A 185 13.86 7.56 -9.52
N ASN A 186 14.13 6.58 -10.38
CA ASN A 186 14.87 5.38 -10.02
C ASN A 186 16.33 5.62 -9.55
N LYS A 187 16.92 6.77 -9.89
CA LYS A 187 18.26 7.17 -9.43
C LYS A 187 18.27 7.65 -7.97
N ASN A 188 17.12 8.06 -7.45
CA ASN A 188 16.97 8.58 -6.09
C ASN A 188 16.65 7.43 -5.11
N SER A 189 17.57 6.47 -5.01
CA SER A 189 17.45 5.34 -4.09
C SER A 189 17.29 5.81 -2.65
N ILE A 190 16.30 5.27 -1.93
CA ILE A 190 16.14 5.55 -0.50
C ILE A 190 17.17 4.75 0.30
N PRO A 191 17.67 5.29 1.42
CA PRO A 191 18.49 4.49 2.33
C PRO A 191 17.67 3.34 2.92
N THR A 192 18.25 2.14 2.93
CA THR A 192 17.63 0.94 3.50
C THR A 192 17.16 1.22 4.93
N THR A 193 15.90 0.91 5.18
CA THR A 193 15.28 1.07 6.50
C THR A 193 14.89 -0.30 7.03
N THR A 194 15.34 -0.64 8.23
CA THR A 194 14.99 -1.86 8.93
C THR A 194 14.01 -1.53 10.05
N PHE A 195 12.86 -2.21 10.05
CA PHE A 195 11.88 -2.16 11.12
C PHE A 195 11.98 -3.42 11.96
N ARG A 196 12.20 -3.29 13.28
CA ARG A 196 12.27 -4.40 14.22
C ARG A 196 11.03 -4.41 15.10
N PHE A 197 10.45 -5.59 15.31
CA PHE A 197 9.24 -5.81 16.08
C PHE A 197 9.57 -6.44 17.43
N GLU A 198 9.11 -5.83 18.50
CA GLU A 198 9.22 -6.36 19.86
C GLU A 198 7.84 -6.57 20.46
N TYR A 199 7.55 -7.81 20.84
CA TYR A 199 6.28 -8.21 21.41
C TYR A 199 6.36 -8.17 22.93
N VAL A 200 5.59 -7.27 23.52
CA VAL A 200 5.49 -7.08 24.98
C VAL A 200 4.06 -7.38 25.45
N ASP A 201 3.85 -7.51 26.76
CA ASP A 201 2.53 -7.83 27.31
C ASP A 201 1.46 -6.83 26.85
N GLU A 202 1.82 -5.55 26.79
CA GLU A 202 0.93 -4.44 26.44
C GLU A 202 0.65 -4.30 24.93
N GLY A 203 1.43 -4.94 24.06
CA GLY A 203 1.38 -4.65 22.62
C GLY A 203 2.63 -5.00 21.83
N ILE A 204 2.81 -4.29 20.74
CA ILE A 204 3.94 -4.40 19.83
C ILE A 204 4.65 -3.05 19.78
N LEU A 205 5.96 -3.06 19.98
CA LEU A 205 6.85 -1.93 19.77
C LEU A 205 7.54 -2.10 18.42
N ILE A 206 7.47 -1.07 17.58
CA ILE A 206 8.11 -1.07 16.27
C ILE A 206 9.23 -0.03 16.30
N TYR A 207 10.45 -0.50 16.14
CA TYR A 207 11.65 0.32 16.04
C TYR A 207 12.07 0.45 14.58
N SER A 208 12.65 1.58 14.20
CA SER A 208 13.29 1.74 12.89
C SER A 208 14.77 2.07 13.05
N LYS A 209 15.58 1.49 12.16
CA LYS A 209 16.96 1.87 11.93
C LYS A 209 17.13 2.19 10.44
N GLN A 210 17.70 3.34 10.12
CA GLN A 210 17.99 3.72 8.74
C GLN A 210 19.49 3.90 8.58
N MET A 211 20.09 3.19 7.62
CA MET A 211 21.52 3.31 7.32
C MET A 211 21.78 4.68 6.69
N LYS A 212 22.47 5.59 7.38
CA LYS A 212 22.84 6.90 6.82
C LYS A 212 24.32 6.90 6.44
N GLN A 213 24.64 7.33 5.21
CA GLN A 213 25.99 7.29 4.65
C GLN A 213 27.10 7.90 5.54
N ASN A 214 26.77 8.83 6.45
CA ASN A 214 27.75 9.57 7.27
C ASN A 214 27.31 9.82 8.73
N GLN A 215 26.42 9.01 9.31
CA GLN A 215 25.98 9.17 10.71
C GLN A 215 26.00 7.84 11.46
N VAL A 216 26.12 7.90 12.79
CA VAL A 216 25.91 6.72 13.65
C VAL A 216 24.46 6.27 13.46
N ASP A 217 24.26 5.02 13.06
CA ASP A 217 22.92 4.47 12.92
C ASP A 217 22.27 4.37 14.30
N VAL A 218 21.22 5.17 14.54
CA VAL A 218 20.47 5.14 15.80
C VAL A 218 19.14 4.44 15.55
N GLU A 219 18.93 3.32 16.22
CA GLU A 219 17.61 2.69 16.30
C GLU A 219 16.68 3.59 17.13
N GLN A 220 15.49 3.84 16.63
CA GLN A 220 14.50 4.71 17.27
C GLN A 220 13.16 4.00 17.34
N LEU A 221 12.49 4.08 18.50
CA LEU A 221 11.11 3.64 18.62
C LEU A 221 10.21 4.52 17.74
N ARG A 222 9.56 3.92 16.75
CA ARG A 222 8.66 4.62 15.83
C ARG A 222 7.21 4.52 16.23
N TRP A 223 6.78 3.35 16.70
CA TRP A 223 5.37 3.10 16.93
C TRP A 223 5.10 2.17 18.11
N LYS A 224 3.94 2.35 18.74
CA LYS A 224 3.41 1.45 19.77
C LYS A 224 2.01 1.02 19.37
N ILE A 225 1.83 -0.27 19.07
CA ILE A 225 0.52 -0.86 18.78
C ILE A 225 0.03 -1.53 20.06
N LYS A 226 -1.02 -0.97 20.68
CA LYS A 226 -1.62 -1.56 21.87
C LYS A 226 -2.45 -2.79 21.51
N LYS A 227 -2.40 -3.83 22.34
CA LYS A 227 -3.39 -4.91 22.25
C LYS A 227 -4.79 -4.34 22.44
N ILE A 228 -5.72 -4.72 21.56
CA ILE A 228 -7.13 -4.45 21.76
C ILE A 228 -7.60 -5.43 22.83
N LYS A 229 -8.11 -4.91 23.95
CA LYS A 229 -8.69 -5.70 25.04
C LYS A 229 -10.05 -6.25 24.64
#